data_AF-A0A7C4INJ5-F1
#
_entry.id   AF-A0A7C4INJ5-F1
#
_cell.length_a   1.000
_cell.length_b   1.000
_cell.length_c   1.000
_cell.angle_alpha   90.00
_cell.angle_beta   90.00
_cell.angle_gamma   90.00
#
_symmetry.space_group_name_H-M   'P 1'
#
loop_
_entity.id
_entity.type
_entity.pdbx_description
1 polymer ?
#
loop_
_entity_poly.entity_id
_entity_poly.type
_entity_poly.pdbx_seq_one_letter_code
_entity_poly.pdbx_strand_id
1 'polypeptide(L)'
;MIMRRQYFLLCIIALVAVWSLPSALYSLSFRDTSHGDTSKLPKSCGSCHRGHGIVNTRMLPTSKDVFCFRCHGESLSREQLRQDGLISSDVFLQNIRREFDKPFRHPIEMTGRHVYGETLPETDPSMPRHAECVDCHHHHYVTRENKHLGLKGTNVQGQQVQPISNEYELCFNCHSYSANLPSDQTNKATLFDISNPSYHPVVGQGKNNNVSSLLSPLTPASMIKCTDCHGNDDVFGPKGPHGSNYERLLKKKFVSTDGGSSSDQYELCFSCHASASILSDEIHSRHVSGVGASCRTCHNPHGSMQYTHLIDLNNISISPSSGFALQFNDLGDRAGECYLSCHGRDHNPGIYPSNATSPLSIQRRLLKK
;
A
#
# COMPACT_ATOMS: atom_id res chain seq x y z
N MET A 1 -60.35 16.77 -22.78
CA MET A 1 -60.09 15.93 -21.58
C MET A 1 -59.01 14.86 -21.81
N ILE A 2 -58.78 14.39 -23.04
CA ILE A 2 -57.82 13.32 -23.39
C ILE A 2 -56.34 13.79 -23.33
N MET A 3 -56.03 15.00 -23.82
CA MET A 3 -54.66 15.54 -23.79
C MET A 3 -54.10 15.67 -22.36
N ARG A 4 -54.92 16.07 -21.38
CA ARG A 4 -54.50 16.23 -19.98
C ARG A 4 -54.07 14.90 -19.33
N ARG A 5 -54.66 13.78 -19.75
CA ARG A 5 -54.29 12.42 -19.31
C ARG A 5 -52.96 11.95 -19.90
N GLN A 6 -52.68 12.31 -21.16
CA GLN A 6 -51.41 11.96 -21.82
C GLN A 6 -50.22 12.68 -21.17
N TYR A 7 -50.36 13.98 -20.86
CA TYR A 7 -49.31 14.71 -20.14
C TYR A 7 -49.09 14.20 -18.72
N PHE A 8 -50.16 13.76 -18.04
CA PHE A 8 -50.06 13.16 -16.71
C PHE A 8 -49.32 11.81 -16.73
N LEU A 9 -49.62 10.95 -17.72
CA LEU A 9 -48.91 9.67 -17.89
C LEU A 9 -47.42 9.88 -18.22
N LEU A 10 -47.11 10.85 -19.09
CA LEU A 10 -45.73 11.21 -19.43
C LEU A 10 -44.95 11.72 -18.21
N CYS A 11 -45.57 12.52 -17.34
CA CYS A 11 -44.95 12.97 -16.10
C CYS A 11 -44.66 11.82 -15.13
N ILE A 12 -45.58 10.85 -15.00
CA ILE A 12 -45.39 9.66 -14.16
C ILE A 12 -44.26 8.78 -14.72
N ILE A 13 -44.24 8.55 -16.04
CA ILE A 13 -43.18 7.76 -16.69
C ILE A 13 -41.82 8.45 -16.52
N ALA A 14 -41.75 9.78 -16.65
CA ALA A 14 -40.52 10.53 -16.41
C ALA A 14 -40.06 10.47 -14.94
N LEU A 15 -40.98 10.59 -13.97
CA LEU A 15 -40.69 10.45 -12.54
C LEU A 15 -40.20 9.05 -12.19
N VAL A 16 -40.86 8.00 -12.69
CA VAL A 16 -40.44 6.61 -12.49
C VAL A 16 -39.08 6.36 -13.16
N ALA A 17 -38.83 6.89 -14.36
CA ALA A 17 -37.54 6.78 -15.03
C ALA A 17 -36.42 7.45 -14.22
N VAL A 18 -36.64 8.63 -13.65
CA VAL A 18 -35.67 9.33 -12.77
C VAL A 18 -35.39 8.54 -11.49
N TRP A 19 -36.42 7.92 -10.89
CA TRP A 19 -36.27 7.05 -9.71
C TRP A 19 -35.66 5.68 -10.02
N SER A 20 -35.64 5.29 -11.29
CA SER A 20 -35.00 4.06 -11.79
C SER A 20 -33.55 4.28 -12.24
N LEU A 21 -33.08 5.54 -12.26
CA LEU A 21 -31.68 5.84 -12.58
C LEU A 21 -30.78 5.29 -11.46
N PRO A 22 -29.68 4.59 -11.80
CA PRO A 22 -28.71 4.13 -10.83
C PRO A 22 -28.25 5.27 -9.92
N SER A 23 -28.16 5.02 -8.61
CA SER A 23 -27.62 5.98 -7.63
C SER A 23 -26.23 6.50 -7.99
N ALA A 24 -25.48 5.74 -8.82
CA ALA A 24 -24.20 6.14 -9.40
C ALA A 24 -24.25 7.37 -10.33
N LEU A 25 -25.44 7.77 -10.82
CA LEU A 25 -25.61 8.97 -11.67
C LEU A 25 -25.88 10.25 -10.86
N TYR A 26 -26.16 10.13 -9.55
CA TYR A 26 -26.32 11.29 -8.68
C TYR A 26 -24.94 11.68 -8.15
N SER A 27 -24.46 12.87 -8.52
CA SER A 27 -23.26 13.44 -7.89
C SER A 27 -23.53 13.65 -6.40
N LEU A 28 -22.68 13.11 -5.52
CA LEU A 28 -22.72 13.41 -4.09
C LEU A 28 -22.75 14.93 -3.91
N SER A 29 -23.69 15.43 -3.11
CA SER A 29 -23.68 16.85 -2.81
C SER A 29 -22.43 17.14 -1.98
N PHE A 30 -21.82 18.31 -2.16
CA PHE A 30 -20.68 18.71 -1.32
C PHE A 30 -20.98 18.53 0.17
N ARG A 31 -22.24 18.78 0.59
CA ARG A 31 -22.70 18.65 1.98
C ARG A 31 -22.65 17.21 2.52
N ASP A 32 -22.60 16.21 1.65
CA ASP A 32 -22.49 14.80 2.05
C ASP A 32 -21.03 14.36 2.23
N THR A 33 -20.06 15.23 1.94
CA THR A 33 -18.63 14.94 2.07
C THR A 33 -18.12 15.26 3.47
N SER A 34 -16.98 14.67 3.84
CA SER A 34 -16.41 14.83 5.19
C SER A 34 -16.10 16.29 5.53
N HIS A 35 -15.77 17.12 4.54
CA HIS A 35 -15.47 18.55 4.70
C HIS A 35 -16.59 19.49 4.21
N GLY A 36 -17.71 18.98 3.73
CA GLY A 36 -18.87 19.80 3.41
C GLY A 36 -20.05 19.62 4.36
N ASP A 37 -20.01 18.60 5.22
CA ASP A 37 -21.00 18.34 6.25
C ASP A 37 -21.07 19.50 7.26
N THR A 38 -22.17 20.25 7.20
CA THR A 38 -22.40 21.43 8.03
C THR A 38 -22.67 21.11 9.49
N SER A 39 -22.98 19.85 9.83
CA SER A 39 -23.03 19.41 11.23
C SER A 39 -21.64 19.39 11.86
N LYS A 40 -20.61 19.06 11.07
CA LYS A 40 -19.20 19.05 11.51
C LYS A 40 -18.52 20.40 11.33
N LEU A 41 -18.88 21.13 10.28
CA LEU A 41 -18.31 22.42 9.88
C LEU A 41 -19.42 23.48 9.81
N PRO A 42 -19.81 24.10 10.94
CA PRO A 42 -20.98 24.97 11.03
C PRO A 42 -20.96 26.17 10.09
N LYS A 43 -19.76 26.68 9.75
CA LYS A 43 -19.57 27.80 8.83
C LYS A 43 -19.46 27.36 7.36
N SER A 44 -19.66 26.08 7.05
CA SER A 44 -19.59 25.50 5.71
C SER A 44 -18.29 25.91 5.00
N CYS A 45 -18.36 26.49 3.80
CA CYS A 45 -17.20 27.01 3.06
C CYS A 45 -16.36 27.99 3.90
N GLY A 46 -17.00 28.78 4.76
CA GLY A 46 -16.36 29.73 5.67
C GLY A 46 -15.56 29.08 6.81
N SER A 47 -15.69 27.77 7.02
CA SER A 47 -14.80 27.02 7.92
C SER A 47 -13.37 26.92 7.37
N CYS A 48 -13.20 27.05 6.05
CA CYS A 48 -11.90 26.97 5.39
C CYS A 48 -11.49 28.27 4.67
N HIS A 49 -12.43 28.90 3.97
CA HIS A 49 -12.18 30.06 3.12
C HIS A 49 -12.48 31.39 3.84
N ARG A 50 -11.63 32.41 3.63
CA ARG A 50 -11.73 33.73 4.26
C ARG A 50 -12.64 34.75 3.55
N GLY A 51 -13.24 34.42 2.40
CA GLY A 51 -14.27 35.22 1.71
C GLY A 51 -13.84 36.53 1.02
N HIS A 52 -12.77 37.20 1.47
CA HIS A 52 -12.21 38.42 0.87
C HIS A 52 -10.72 38.27 0.50
N GLY A 53 -10.43 37.34 -0.42
CA GLY A 53 -9.08 37.13 -0.94
C GLY A 53 -8.87 37.72 -2.33
N ILE A 54 -7.64 37.60 -2.84
CA ILE A 54 -7.30 37.98 -4.20
C ILE A 54 -8.00 37.03 -5.18
N VAL A 55 -8.56 37.58 -6.27
CA VAL A 55 -9.18 36.80 -7.36
C VAL A 55 -8.20 35.73 -7.85
N ASN A 56 -8.70 34.53 -8.16
CA ASN A 56 -7.92 33.34 -8.55
C ASN A 56 -6.98 32.76 -7.48
N THR A 57 -7.16 33.11 -6.21
CA THR A 57 -6.51 32.41 -5.10
C THR A 57 -7.46 31.44 -4.40
N ARG A 58 -6.89 30.47 -3.68
CA ARG A 58 -7.66 29.49 -2.89
C ARG A 58 -8.37 30.12 -1.68
N MET A 59 -8.08 31.39 -1.37
CA MET A 59 -8.65 32.15 -0.24
C MET A 59 -8.52 31.42 1.12
N LEU A 60 -7.46 30.60 1.28
CA LEU A 60 -7.12 29.95 2.53
C LEU A 60 -6.36 30.91 3.45
N PRO A 61 -6.49 30.79 4.77
CA PRO A 61 -5.79 31.65 5.73
C PRO A 61 -4.28 31.37 5.82
N THR A 62 -3.83 30.23 5.33
CA THR A 62 -2.43 29.75 5.34
C THR A 62 -2.14 28.97 4.06
N SER A 63 -0.90 28.49 3.89
CA SER A 63 -0.63 27.46 2.89
C SER A 63 -1.50 26.21 3.15
N LYS A 64 -1.76 25.47 2.08
CA LYS A 64 -2.74 24.40 2.03
C LYS A 64 -2.41 23.24 2.97
N ASP A 65 -1.16 22.81 3.00
CA ASP A 65 -0.73 21.68 3.83
C ASP A 65 -0.72 22.05 5.31
N VAL A 66 -0.30 23.27 5.65
CA VAL A 66 -0.36 23.81 7.01
C VAL A 66 -1.81 24.00 7.46
N PHE A 67 -2.72 24.35 6.54
CA PHE A 67 -4.13 24.53 6.86
C PHE A 67 -4.75 23.22 7.39
N CYS A 68 -4.45 22.08 6.77
CA CYS A 68 -4.96 20.77 7.19
C CYS A 68 -4.63 20.46 8.66
N PHE A 69 -3.43 20.83 9.13
CA PHE A 69 -3.00 20.61 10.51
C PHE A 69 -3.72 21.49 11.55
N ARG A 70 -4.45 22.52 11.14
CA ARG A 70 -5.29 23.27 12.10
C ARG A 70 -6.37 22.37 12.70
N CYS A 71 -6.92 21.48 11.88
CA CYS A 71 -7.94 20.50 12.26
C CYS A 71 -7.33 19.12 12.57
N HIS A 72 -6.35 18.67 11.79
CA HIS A 72 -5.74 17.33 11.92
C HIS A 72 -4.40 17.34 12.67
N GLY A 73 -4.13 18.37 13.45
CA GLY A 73 -2.91 18.49 14.25
C GLY A 73 -3.18 18.48 15.74
N GLU A 74 -2.53 19.39 16.45
CA GLU A 74 -2.56 19.50 17.91
C GLU A 74 -3.95 19.83 18.45
N SER A 75 -4.20 19.45 19.70
CA SER A 75 -5.49 19.68 20.38
C SER A 75 -5.77 21.17 20.63
N LEU A 76 -4.74 21.96 20.95
CA LEU A 76 -4.86 23.40 21.20
C LEU A 76 -5.42 24.15 19.99
N SER A 77 -4.91 23.87 18.80
CA SER A 77 -5.43 24.45 17.55
C SER A 77 -6.90 24.10 17.34
N ARG A 78 -7.28 22.84 17.59
CA ARG A 78 -8.67 22.39 17.45
C ARG A 78 -9.61 23.08 18.45
N GLU A 79 -9.15 23.32 19.66
CA GLU A 79 -9.94 24.03 20.66
C GLU A 79 -10.22 25.48 20.25
N GLN A 80 -9.21 26.17 19.72
CA GLN A 80 -9.41 27.50 19.14
C GLN A 80 -10.43 27.48 17.99
N LEU A 81 -10.35 26.48 17.09
CA LEU A 81 -11.31 26.35 15.99
C LEU A 81 -12.76 26.13 16.47
N ARG A 82 -12.95 25.44 17.60
CA ARG A 82 -14.29 25.27 18.22
C ARG A 82 -14.79 26.59 18.78
N GLN A 83 -13.95 27.33 19.48
CA GLN A 83 -14.28 28.66 20.01
C GLN A 83 -14.65 29.64 18.88
N ASP A 84 -13.95 29.56 17.75
CA ASP A 84 -14.23 30.35 16.54
C ASP A 84 -15.48 29.85 15.77
N GLY A 85 -16.10 28.74 16.19
CA GLY A 85 -17.25 28.12 15.53
C GLY A 85 -16.94 27.55 14.13
N LEU A 86 -15.68 27.23 13.85
CA LEU A 86 -15.23 26.70 12.55
C LEU A 86 -15.42 25.18 12.47
N ILE A 87 -15.29 24.48 13.60
CA ILE A 87 -15.59 23.04 13.73
C ILE A 87 -16.55 22.84 14.91
N SER A 88 -17.43 21.85 14.83
CA SER A 88 -18.34 21.51 15.92
C SER A 88 -17.62 20.84 17.11
N SER A 89 -18.20 20.95 18.30
CA SER A 89 -17.61 20.43 19.55
C SER A 89 -17.60 18.90 19.64
N ASP A 90 -18.54 18.24 18.96
CA ASP A 90 -18.70 16.79 18.88
C ASP A 90 -17.77 16.10 17.87
N VAL A 91 -17.05 16.88 17.04
CA VAL A 91 -16.12 16.32 16.06
C VAL A 91 -14.85 15.83 16.75
N PHE A 92 -14.62 14.52 16.65
CA PHE A 92 -13.37 13.89 17.03
C PHE A 92 -12.41 13.80 15.83
N LEU A 93 -11.24 14.41 15.97
CA LEU A 93 -10.18 14.41 14.96
C LEU A 93 -8.89 13.82 15.53
N GLN A 94 -8.18 13.05 14.72
CA GLN A 94 -6.86 12.53 15.10
C GLN A 94 -5.77 13.55 14.78
N ASN A 95 -4.73 13.59 15.61
CA ASN A 95 -3.51 14.35 15.32
C ASN A 95 -2.66 13.53 14.34
N ILE A 96 -2.78 13.81 13.03
CA ILE A 96 -2.00 13.17 11.97
C ILE A 96 -0.62 13.82 11.82
N ARG A 97 -0.45 15.07 12.27
CA ARG A 97 0.83 15.80 12.20
C ARG A 97 1.97 14.99 12.82
N ARG A 98 1.71 14.35 13.97
CA ARG A 98 2.70 13.53 14.69
C ARG A 98 3.25 12.37 13.86
N GLU A 99 2.48 11.85 12.90
CA GLU A 99 2.92 10.73 12.06
C GLU A 99 4.03 11.19 11.12
N PHE A 100 3.99 12.46 10.71
CA PHE A 100 5.05 13.07 9.91
C PHE A 100 6.27 13.51 10.73
N ASP A 101 6.30 13.26 12.05
CA ASP A 101 7.52 13.39 12.86
C ASP A 101 8.31 12.07 12.93
N LYS A 102 7.71 10.96 12.47
CA LYS A 102 8.34 9.63 12.47
C LYS A 102 9.47 9.53 11.44
N PRO A 103 10.47 8.66 11.68
CA PRO A 103 11.65 8.56 10.82
C PRO A 103 11.30 8.12 9.39
N PHE A 104 10.31 7.26 9.20
CA PHE A 104 9.88 6.80 7.88
C PHE A 104 8.50 7.35 7.57
N ARG A 105 8.42 8.27 6.62
CA ARG A 105 7.18 9.02 6.32
C ARG A 105 7.12 9.43 4.85
N HIS A 106 5.93 9.77 4.38
CA HIS A 106 5.84 10.50 3.11
C HIS A 106 6.36 11.93 3.29
N PRO A 107 7.18 12.43 2.36
CA PRO A 107 7.87 13.72 2.50
C PRO A 107 6.95 14.89 2.15
N ILE A 108 6.37 15.51 3.17
CA ILE A 108 5.42 16.64 3.04
C ILE A 108 6.05 18.01 3.32
N GLU A 109 7.37 18.06 3.49
CA GLU A 109 8.08 19.29 3.86
C GLU A 109 8.17 20.29 2.70
N MET A 110 8.07 19.81 1.45
CA MET A 110 7.94 20.65 0.26
C MET A 110 6.47 20.94 -0.01
N THR A 111 6.08 22.22 0.03
CA THR A 111 4.68 22.63 -0.14
C THR A 111 4.52 23.59 -1.31
N GLY A 112 3.32 23.61 -1.91
CA GLY A 112 2.95 24.54 -2.98
C GLY A 112 3.66 24.28 -4.31
N ARG A 113 4.14 23.06 -4.51
CA ARG A 113 4.81 22.63 -5.75
C ARG A 113 3.80 22.10 -6.75
N HIS A 114 2.74 21.44 -6.26
CA HIS A 114 1.72 20.86 -7.11
C HIS A 114 0.71 21.91 -7.61
N VAL A 115 0.53 21.95 -8.93
CA VAL A 115 -0.45 22.81 -9.59
C VAL A 115 -1.66 21.98 -10.01
N TYR A 116 -2.83 22.62 -10.06
CA TYR A 116 -4.03 21.94 -10.53
C TYR A 116 -3.83 21.48 -11.97
N GLY A 117 -4.01 20.17 -12.22
CA GLY A 117 -3.89 19.59 -13.55
C GLY A 117 -2.47 19.17 -13.95
N GLU A 118 -1.54 19.10 -13.01
CA GLU A 118 -0.22 18.52 -13.27
C GLU A 118 -0.28 17.10 -13.83
N THR A 119 0.77 16.74 -14.57
CA THR A 119 0.92 15.41 -15.14
C THR A 119 1.56 14.49 -14.11
N LEU A 120 0.80 13.48 -13.68
CA LEU A 120 1.30 12.33 -12.95
C LEU A 120 1.05 11.09 -13.80
N PRO A 121 1.96 10.09 -13.81
CA PRO A 121 3.25 10.03 -13.10
C PRO A 121 4.27 11.09 -13.54
N GLU A 122 5.22 11.44 -12.67
CA GLU A 122 6.30 12.39 -12.98
C GLU A 122 7.08 11.95 -14.24
N THR A 123 7.38 12.89 -15.12
CA THR A 123 8.07 12.65 -16.40
C THR A 123 9.50 13.18 -16.42
N ASP A 124 9.86 14.06 -15.49
CA ASP A 124 11.21 14.59 -15.32
C ASP A 124 11.96 13.84 -14.20
N PRO A 125 13.03 13.09 -14.53
CA PRO A 125 13.81 12.33 -13.54
C PRO A 125 14.59 13.22 -12.57
N SER A 126 14.79 14.51 -12.88
CA SER A 126 15.49 15.46 -12.01
C SER A 126 14.62 16.07 -10.92
N MET A 127 13.30 15.91 -11.01
CA MET A 127 12.36 16.53 -10.08
C MET A 127 12.45 15.87 -8.70
N PRO A 128 12.64 16.67 -7.62
CA PRO A 128 12.64 16.14 -6.26
C PRO A 128 11.31 15.49 -5.89
N ARG A 129 11.37 14.28 -5.33
CA ARG A 129 10.19 13.58 -4.80
C ARG A 129 9.64 14.33 -3.59
N HIS A 130 8.34 14.58 -3.60
CA HIS A 130 7.58 15.14 -2.50
C HIS A 130 6.15 14.56 -2.51
N ALA A 131 5.37 14.88 -1.48
CA ALA A 131 3.93 14.62 -1.43
C ALA A 131 3.24 15.77 -0.69
N GLU A 132 2.03 16.12 -1.08
CA GLU A 132 1.12 17.03 -0.40
C GLU A 132 -0.10 16.26 0.10
N CYS A 133 -0.84 16.86 1.06
CA CYS A 133 -2.04 16.23 1.63
C CYS A 133 -3.06 15.83 0.56
N VAL A 134 -3.09 16.61 -0.52
CA VAL A 134 -4.10 16.50 -1.58
C VAL A 134 -3.77 15.59 -2.73
N ASP A 135 -2.54 15.12 -2.82
CA ASP A 135 -2.18 14.14 -3.83
C ASP A 135 -2.88 12.82 -3.51
N CYS A 136 -3.09 12.57 -2.21
CA CYS A 136 -3.75 11.39 -1.67
C CYS A 136 -5.20 11.61 -1.23
N HIS A 137 -5.64 12.87 -1.02
CA HIS A 137 -6.99 13.21 -0.54
C HIS A 137 -7.59 14.46 -1.20
N HIS A 138 -8.69 14.31 -1.93
CA HIS A 138 -9.40 15.49 -2.41
C HIS A 138 -10.32 16.06 -1.32
N HIS A 139 -9.89 17.15 -0.69
CA HIS A 139 -10.60 17.84 0.40
C HIS A 139 -12.10 18.12 0.14
N HIS A 140 -12.52 18.44 -1.10
CA HIS A 140 -13.95 18.64 -1.41
C HIS A 140 -14.78 17.39 -1.70
N TYR A 141 -14.17 16.23 -1.95
CA TYR A 141 -14.89 15.03 -2.40
C TYR A 141 -14.75 13.86 -1.43
N VAL A 142 -13.73 13.87 -0.57
CA VAL A 142 -13.45 12.78 0.37
C VAL A 142 -14.65 12.49 1.30
N THR A 143 -15.03 11.21 1.37
CA THR A 143 -16.02 10.71 2.34
C THR A 143 -15.33 9.76 3.33
N ARG A 144 -16.08 9.31 4.34
CA ARG A 144 -15.60 8.31 5.30
C ARG A 144 -15.36 6.95 4.62
N GLU A 145 -16.15 6.64 3.60
CA GLU A 145 -16.15 5.38 2.87
C GLU A 145 -15.10 5.38 1.75
N ASN A 146 -14.93 6.51 1.05
CA ASN A 146 -13.96 6.64 -0.03
C ASN A 146 -13.04 7.84 0.18
N LYS A 147 -11.83 7.53 0.66
CA LYS A 147 -10.77 8.51 0.95
C LYS A 147 -10.07 9.07 -0.29
N HIS A 148 -10.29 8.46 -1.47
CA HIS A 148 -9.62 8.79 -2.74
C HIS A 148 -10.55 9.45 -3.76
N LEU A 149 -11.80 9.71 -3.39
CA LEU A 149 -12.78 10.28 -4.31
C LEU A 149 -12.27 11.64 -4.85
N GLY A 150 -12.42 11.85 -6.16
CA GLY A 150 -11.98 13.08 -6.82
C GLY A 150 -10.50 13.14 -7.22
N LEU A 151 -9.72 12.10 -6.93
CA LEU A 151 -8.33 11.98 -7.37
C LEU A 151 -8.22 11.24 -8.70
N LYS A 152 -7.06 11.43 -9.34
CA LYS A 152 -6.63 10.67 -10.52
C LYS A 152 -5.58 9.66 -10.09
N GLY A 153 -5.61 8.46 -10.66
CA GLY A 153 -4.63 7.41 -10.43
C GLY A 153 -3.96 6.96 -11.72
N THR A 154 -3.11 5.96 -11.61
CA THR A 154 -2.44 5.27 -12.71
C THR A 154 -2.71 3.77 -12.60
N ASN A 155 -3.29 3.16 -13.63
CA ASN A 155 -3.58 1.73 -13.63
C ASN A 155 -2.31 0.87 -13.83
N VAL A 156 -2.46 -0.46 -13.78
CA VAL A 156 -1.32 -1.37 -13.94
C VAL A 156 -0.68 -1.29 -15.34
N GLN A 157 -1.37 -0.78 -16.37
CA GLN A 157 -0.79 -0.52 -17.69
C GLN A 157 -0.12 0.86 -17.83
N GLY A 158 -0.05 1.65 -16.75
CA GLY A 158 0.54 2.99 -16.77
C GLY A 158 -0.37 4.07 -17.36
N GLN A 159 -1.66 3.77 -17.54
CA GLN A 159 -2.64 4.74 -18.06
C GLN A 159 -3.30 5.49 -16.91
N GLN A 160 -3.51 6.80 -17.09
CA GLN A 160 -4.21 7.62 -16.12
C GLN A 160 -5.69 7.20 -16.04
N VAL A 161 -6.21 7.08 -14.82
CA VAL A 161 -7.60 6.71 -14.53
C VAL A 161 -8.26 7.72 -13.59
N GLN A 162 -9.53 8.02 -13.84
CA GLN A 162 -10.38 8.83 -12.97
C GLN A 162 -11.84 8.39 -13.15
N PRO A 163 -12.57 8.03 -12.07
CA PRO A 163 -12.10 7.98 -10.69
C PRO A 163 -11.13 6.81 -10.43
N ILE A 164 -10.38 6.92 -9.33
CA ILE A 164 -9.64 5.79 -8.76
C ILE A 164 -10.65 4.75 -8.25
N SER A 165 -10.48 3.51 -8.69
CA SER A 165 -11.28 2.35 -8.27
C SER A 165 -10.54 1.48 -7.25
N ASN A 166 -9.21 1.46 -7.31
CA ASN A 166 -8.37 0.65 -6.44
C ASN A 166 -7.27 1.48 -5.77
N GLU A 167 -6.95 1.19 -4.49
CA GLU A 167 -5.94 1.98 -3.75
C GLU A 167 -4.58 2.01 -4.46
N TYR A 168 -4.17 0.91 -5.11
CA TYR A 168 -2.87 0.85 -5.79
C TYR A 168 -2.76 1.88 -6.92
N GLU A 169 -3.87 2.28 -7.55
CA GLU A 169 -3.84 3.22 -8.67
C GLU A 169 -3.36 4.60 -8.21
N LEU A 170 -3.71 4.98 -6.97
CA LEU A 170 -3.15 6.19 -6.35
C LEU A 170 -1.65 6.04 -6.13
N CYS A 171 -1.23 4.91 -5.54
CA CYS A 171 0.18 4.66 -5.20
C CYS A 171 1.08 4.64 -6.45
N PHE A 172 0.56 4.12 -7.57
CA PHE A 172 1.28 4.01 -8.83
C PHE A 172 1.58 5.35 -9.51
N ASN A 173 0.91 6.44 -9.11
CA ASN A 173 1.29 7.79 -9.56
C ASN A 173 2.76 8.13 -9.21
N CYS A 174 3.29 7.56 -8.10
CA CYS A 174 4.63 7.89 -7.60
C CYS A 174 5.56 6.67 -7.44
N HIS A 175 5.02 5.47 -7.19
CA HIS A 175 5.79 4.27 -6.85
C HIS A 175 5.93 3.28 -8.02
N SER A 176 5.54 3.69 -9.22
CA SER A 176 5.53 2.83 -10.39
C SER A 176 6.22 3.51 -11.58
N TYR A 177 5.46 4.24 -12.40
CA TYR A 177 5.90 4.72 -13.70
C TYR A 177 6.61 6.08 -13.68
N SER A 178 6.81 6.68 -12.50
CA SER A 178 7.47 7.98 -12.36
C SER A 178 8.92 7.93 -12.85
N ALA A 179 9.35 8.93 -13.61
CA ALA A 179 10.72 9.03 -14.11
C ALA A 179 11.76 9.21 -12.98
N ASN A 180 11.35 9.81 -11.86
CA ASN A 180 12.18 10.04 -10.66
C ASN A 180 12.05 8.92 -9.60
N LEU A 181 11.79 7.68 -10.04
CA LEU A 181 11.78 6.49 -9.18
C LEU A 181 13.22 6.24 -8.66
N PRO A 182 13.46 6.05 -7.35
CA PRO A 182 14.81 5.85 -6.83
C PRO A 182 15.49 4.64 -7.47
N SER A 183 16.81 4.72 -7.69
CA SER A 183 17.56 3.68 -8.41
C SER A 183 17.57 2.32 -7.72
N ASP A 184 17.38 2.28 -6.39
CA ASP A 184 17.23 1.06 -5.59
C ASP A 184 15.82 0.48 -5.61
N GLN A 185 14.88 1.11 -6.34
CA GLN A 185 13.48 0.71 -6.39
C GLN A 185 13.11 0.17 -7.77
N THR A 186 12.35 -0.91 -7.77
CA THR A 186 11.67 -1.42 -8.97
C THR A 186 10.28 -0.80 -9.09
N ASN A 187 9.84 -0.56 -10.33
CA ASN A 187 8.45 -0.22 -10.65
C ASN A 187 7.49 -1.24 -10.00
N LYS A 188 6.66 -0.78 -9.07
CA LYS A 188 5.79 -1.68 -8.30
C LYS A 188 4.66 -2.30 -9.14
N ALA A 189 4.18 -1.63 -10.19
CA ALA A 189 3.20 -2.22 -11.11
C ALA A 189 3.78 -3.46 -11.80
N THR A 190 5.06 -3.42 -12.18
CA THR A 190 5.75 -4.56 -12.80
C THR A 190 5.85 -5.75 -11.85
N LEU A 191 6.05 -5.54 -10.55
CA LEU A 191 6.12 -6.64 -9.57
C LEU A 191 4.75 -7.26 -9.28
N PHE A 192 3.68 -6.46 -9.33
CA PHE A 192 2.31 -6.90 -9.10
C PHE A 192 1.55 -7.34 -10.37
N ASP A 193 2.23 -7.39 -11.51
CA ASP A 193 1.62 -7.79 -12.78
C ASP A 193 1.05 -9.22 -12.66
N ILE A 194 -0.22 -9.40 -13.04
CA ILE A 194 -0.92 -10.69 -12.91
C ILE A 194 -0.40 -11.76 -13.87
N SER A 195 0.43 -11.39 -14.85
CA SER A 195 1.15 -12.33 -15.71
C SER A 195 2.39 -12.92 -15.03
N ASN A 196 2.89 -12.30 -13.96
CA ASN A 196 4.06 -12.79 -13.23
C ASN A 196 3.80 -14.18 -12.63
N PRO A 197 4.84 -15.03 -12.51
CA PRO A 197 4.75 -16.32 -11.85
C PRO A 197 4.26 -16.24 -10.40
N SER A 198 4.56 -15.15 -9.69
CA SER A 198 4.03 -14.92 -8.34
C SER A 198 3.98 -13.44 -7.95
N TYR A 199 3.01 -13.09 -7.13
CA TYR A 199 2.79 -11.75 -6.59
C TYR A 199 1.83 -11.82 -5.39
N HIS A 200 1.93 -10.83 -4.49
CA HIS A 200 0.87 -10.63 -3.49
C HIS A 200 -0.37 -10.00 -4.16
N PRO A 201 -1.59 -10.35 -3.72
CA PRO A 201 -2.82 -10.05 -4.45
C PRO A 201 -3.30 -8.60 -4.24
N VAL A 202 -2.52 -7.63 -4.76
CA VAL A 202 -2.85 -6.20 -4.71
C VAL A 202 -3.61 -5.75 -5.95
N VAL A 203 -3.19 -6.22 -7.13
CA VAL A 203 -3.80 -5.84 -8.43
C VAL A 203 -4.84 -6.87 -8.89
N GLY A 204 -4.59 -8.16 -8.66
CA GLY A 204 -5.53 -9.24 -8.92
C GLY A 204 -5.34 -10.41 -7.97
N GLN A 205 -6.23 -11.41 -8.06
CA GLN A 205 -6.17 -12.60 -7.23
C GLN A 205 -4.81 -13.31 -7.36
N GLY A 206 -4.31 -13.85 -6.25
CA GLY A 206 -3.04 -14.57 -6.22
C GLY A 206 -3.06 -15.83 -7.09
N LYS A 207 -1.91 -16.20 -7.65
CA LYS A 207 -1.76 -17.39 -8.52
C LYS A 207 -1.92 -18.71 -7.78
N ASN A 208 -1.46 -18.77 -6.54
CA ASN A 208 -1.44 -20.01 -5.77
C ASN A 208 -2.79 -20.25 -5.09
N ASN A 209 -3.48 -21.32 -5.49
CA ASN A 209 -4.76 -21.72 -4.91
C ASN A 209 -4.61 -22.46 -3.56
N ASN A 210 -3.38 -22.83 -3.16
CA ASN A 210 -3.09 -23.52 -1.92
C ASN A 210 -2.11 -22.71 -1.06
N VAL A 211 -2.65 -21.82 -0.23
CA VAL A 211 -1.89 -21.01 0.74
C VAL A 211 -2.35 -21.35 2.16
N SER A 212 -2.01 -22.57 2.61
CA SER A 212 -2.47 -23.11 3.90
C SER A 212 -2.00 -22.36 5.14
N SER A 213 -1.02 -21.47 4.99
CA SER A 213 -0.57 -20.60 6.08
C SER A 213 -1.48 -19.38 6.31
N LEU A 214 -2.45 -19.07 5.44
CA LEU A 214 -3.28 -17.88 5.62
C LEU A 214 -4.10 -17.94 6.92
N LEU A 215 -4.06 -16.84 7.68
CA LEU A 215 -4.88 -16.65 8.87
C LEU A 215 -6.31 -16.26 8.47
N SER A 216 -7.30 -16.90 9.10
CA SER A 216 -8.71 -16.50 8.95
C SER A 216 -8.90 -15.03 9.33
N PRO A 217 -9.69 -14.24 8.58
CA PRO A 217 -10.61 -14.65 7.52
C PRO A 217 -10.02 -14.67 6.10
N LEU A 218 -8.71 -14.53 5.93
CA LEU A 218 -8.09 -14.51 4.61
C LEU A 218 -8.18 -15.89 3.95
N THR A 219 -8.36 -15.85 2.63
CA THR A 219 -8.41 -17.02 1.74
C THR A 219 -7.53 -16.76 0.51
N PRO A 220 -7.18 -17.78 -0.29
CA PRO A 220 -6.45 -17.57 -1.54
C PRO A 220 -7.14 -16.64 -2.55
N ALA A 221 -8.45 -16.40 -2.39
CA ALA A 221 -9.22 -15.46 -3.21
C ALA A 221 -9.21 -14.02 -2.66
N SER A 222 -8.63 -13.80 -1.48
CA SER A 222 -8.61 -12.48 -0.84
C SER A 222 -7.67 -11.53 -1.58
N MET A 223 -8.15 -10.31 -1.78
CA MET A 223 -7.33 -9.17 -2.22
C MET A 223 -6.85 -8.40 -1.00
N ILE A 224 -5.61 -7.90 -1.07
CA ILE A 224 -5.04 -7.00 -0.07
C ILE A 224 -4.74 -5.63 -0.70
N LYS A 225 -4.50 -4.64 0.15
CA LYS A 225 -4.21 -3.27 -0.25
C LYS A 225 -2.77 -2.91 0.11
N CYS A 226 -2.24 -1.87 -0.54
CA CYS A 226 -0.92 -1.35 -0.21
C CYS A 226 -0.84 -0.98 1.29
N THR A 227 -1.93 -0.40 1.82
CA THR A 227 -2.02 0.01 3.22
C THR A 227 -2.30 -1.10 4.24
N ASP A 228 -2.44 -2.34 3.78
CA ASP A 228 -2.44 -3.49 4.69
C ASP A 228 -1.03 -3.74 5.24
N CYS A 229 0.00 -3.46 4.43
CA CYS A 229 1.41 -3.52 4.82
C CYS A 229 2.01 -2.15 5.17
N HIS A 230 1.72 -1.12 4.38
CA HIS A 230 2.32 0.22 4.52
C HIS A 230 1.40 1.20 5.26
N GLY A 231 1.82 1.75 6.38
CA GLY A 231 0.97 2.58 7.22
C GLY A 231 1.54 2.87 8.59
N ASN A 232 0.71 3.52 9.39
CA ASN A 232 0.99 3.80 10.79
C ASN A 232 1.15 2.51 11.62
N ASP A 233 2.28 2.40 12.33
CA ASP A 233 2.60 1.33 13.27
C ASP A 233 1.84 1.42 14.61
N ASP A 234 1.31 2.61 14.95
CA ASP A 234 0.43 2.80 16.10
C ASP A 234 -0.99 2.32 15.79
N VAL A 235 -1.40 1.21 16.42
CA VAL A 235 -2.73 0.61 16.23
C VAL A 235 -3.88 1.53 16.64
N PHE A 236 -3.63 2.47 17.55
CA PHE A 236 -4.60 3.46 18.03
C PHE A 236 -4.43 4.82 17.31
N GLY A 237 -3.44 4.92 16.43
CA GLY A 237 -3.12 6.13 15.71
C GLY A 237 -3.94 6.33 14.43
N PRO A 238 -3.78 7.51 13.79
CA PRO A 238 -4.41 7.78 12.51
C PRO A 238 -3.95 6.77 11.46
N LYS A 239 -4.94 6.12 10.84
CA LYS A 239 -4.72 5.13 9.77
C LYS A 239 -4.19 5.81 8.51
N GLY A 240 -3.45 5.06 7.70
CA GLY A 240 -2.94 5.52 6.40
C GLY A 240 -1.41 5.60 6.34
N PRO A 241 -0.84 5.79 5.14
CA PRO A 241 0.60 5.75 4.90
C PRO A 241 1.28 7.08 5.24
N HIS A 242 0.95 7.72 6.36
CA HIS A 242 1.55 9.02 6.71
C HIS A 242 2.99 8.83 7.22
N GLY A 243 3.17 8.02 8.25
CA GLY A 243 4.47 7.71 8.84
C GLY A 243 4.46 6.44 9.69
N SER A 244 5.65 5.88 9.91
CA SER A 244 5.91 4.69 10.71
C SER A 244 7.29 4.76 11.37
N ASN A 245 7.43 4.09 12.52
CA ASN A 245 8.74 3.82 13.14
C ASN A 245 9.51 2.70 12.44
N TYR A 246 8.85 1.89 11.60
CA TYR A 246 9.48 0.81 10.83
C TYR A 246 9.87 1.28 9.42
N GLU A 247 11.06 0.84 8.98
CA GLU A 247 11.63 1.21 7.67
C GLU A 247 10.62 0.94 6.54
N ARG A 248 10.64 1.77 5.50
CA ARG A 248 9.74 1.65 4.34
C ARG A 248 8.25 1.77 4.70
N LEU A 249 7.94 2.57 5.72
CA LEU A 249 6.57 2.91 6.10
C LEU A 249 5.75 1.67 6.52
N LEU A 250 6.36 0.65 7.12
CA LEU A 250 5.66 -0.61 7.41
C LEU A 250 4.82 -0.51 8.70
N LYS A 251 3.66 -1.16 8.73
CA LYS A 251 2.77 -1.17 9.92
C LYS A 251 3.29 -2.03 11.07
N LYS A 252 4.20 -2.95 10.77
CA LYS A 252 4.77 -3.90 11.72
C LYS A 252 6.21 -4.19 11.35
N LYS A 253 6.95 -4.76 12.29
CA LYS A 253 8.36 -5.10 12.13
C LYS A 253 8.56 -6.10 10.98
N PHE A 254 9.55 -5.80 10.14
CA PHE A 254 10.08 -6.66 9.10
C PHE A 254 11.58 -6.39 8.97
N VAL A 255 12.40 -7.40 9.26
CA VAL A 255 13.85 -7.30 9.14
C VAL A 255 14.28 -7.88 7.79
N SER A 256 14.83 -7.04 6.92
CA SER A 256 15.25 -7.42 5.55
C SER A 256 16.68 -7.97 5.47
N THR A 257 17.43 -7.96 6.56
CA THR A 257 18.82 -8.40 6.63
C THR A 257 18.96 -9.72 7.35
N ASP A 258 19.92 -10.54 6.92
CA ASP A 258 20.28 -11.79 7.59
C ASP A 258 20.83 -11.56 9.01
N GLY A 259 20.85 -12.61 9.82
CA GLY A 259 21.41 -12.62 11.17
C GLY A 259 20.37 -12.72 12.29
N GLY A 260 19.09 -12.87 11.96
CA GLY A 260 18.01 -12.95 12.93
C GLY A 260 17.03 -14.10 12.64
N SER A 261 16.73 -14.87 13.68
CA SER A 261 15.88 -16.08 13.60
C SER A 261 14.60 -16.01 14.45
N SER A 262 14.34 -14.87 15.10
CA SER A 262 13.20 -14.73 16.00
C SER A 262 11.93 -14.31 15.27
N SER A 263 10.80 -14.91 15.64
CA SER A 263 9.52 -14.70 14.94
C SER A 263 8.98 -13.28 15.01
N ASP A 264 9.36 -12.51 16.04
CA ASP A 264 9.01 -11.09 16.17
C ASP A 264 9.62 -10.22 15.06
N GLN A 265 10.66 -10.69 14.37
CA GLN A 265 11.28 -9.94 13.28
C GLN A 265 10.43 -9.88 12.02
N TYR A 266 9.42 -10.74 11.90
CA TYR A 266 8.56 -10.88 10.72
C TYR A 266 7.07 -10.71 11.07
N GLU A 267 6.76 -9.95 12.12
CA GLU A 267 5.40 -9.63 12.56
C GLU A 267 4.49 -9.12 11.42
N LEU A 268 5.07 -8.42 10.44
CA LEU A 268 4.33 -7.99 9.26
C LEU A 268 3.81 -9.18 8.45
N CYS A 269 4.65 -10.15 8.13
CA CYS A 269 4.28 -11.36 7.38
C CYS A 269 3.28 -12.18 8.20
N PHE A 270 3.52 -12.29 9.50
CA PHE A 270 2.68 -13.05 10.41
C PHE A 270 1.36 -12.37 10.79
N SER A 271 1.09 -11.18 10.25
CA SER A 271 -0.24 -10.59 10.30
C SER A 271 -1.25 -11.26 9.37
N CYS A 272 -0.76 -11.93 8.32
CA CYS A 272 -1.57 -12.66 7.35
C CYS A 272 -1.25 -14.16 7.32
N HIS A 273 -0.04 -14.56 7.73
CA HIS A 273 0.40 -15.96 7.66
C HIS A 273 0.73 -16.55 9.05
N ALA A 274 0.30 -17.77 9.31
CA ALA A 274 0.68 -18.54 10.48
C ALA A 274 2.18 -18.89 10.42
N SER A 275 2.96 -18.32 11.35
CA SER A 275 4.39 -18.60 11.48
C SER A 275 4.68 -20.09 11.66
N ALA A 276 3.89 -20.78 12.49
CA ALA A 276 4.01 -22.22 12.72
C ALA A 276 3.82 -23.03 11.43
N SER A 277 2.98 -22.58 10.49
CA SER A 277 2.82 -23.25 9.20
C SER A 277 4.02 -23.03 8.28
N ILE A 278 4.52 -21.80 8.20
CA ILE A 278 5.65 -21.44 7.31
C ILE A 278 6.94 -22.11 7.79
N LEU A 279 7.24 -22.03 9.09
CA LEU A 279 8.51 -22.50 9.65
C LEU A 279 8.57 -24.02 9.86
N SER A 280 7.53 -24.76 9.46
CA SER A 280 7.45 -26.21 9.65
C SER A 280 8.15 -27.04 8.57
N ASP A 281 8.46 -26.44 7.42
CA ASP A 281 9.14 -27.16 6.33
C ASP A 281 10.67 -27.12 6.48
N GLU A 282 11.34 -28.01 5.75
CA GLU A 282 12.78 -28.16 5.82
C GLU A 282 13.53 -26.89 5.37
N ILE A 283 13.03 -26.20 4.33
CA ILE A 283 13.68 -25.02 3.76
C ILE A 283 13.72 -23.90 4.79
N HIS A 284 12.56 -23.53 5.34
CA HIS A 284 12.46 -22.44 6.30
C HIS A 284 13.15 -22.81 7.61
N SER A 285 13.01 -24.04 8.09
CA SER A 285 13.70 -24.50 9.30
C SER A 285 15.23 -24.40 9.17
N ARG A 286 15.80 -24.82 8.04
CA ARG A 286 17.25 -24.69 7.80
C ARG A 286 17.68 -23.24 7.62
N HIS A 287 17.03 -22.49 6.75
CA HIS A 287 17.54 -21.19 6.32
C HIS A 287 17.14 -20.08 7.29
N VAL A 288 15.87 -20.00 7.67
CA VAL A 288 15.40 -18.93 8.57
C VAL A 288 15.80 -19.23 10.01
N SER A 289 15.46 -20.41 10.53
CA SER A 289 15.73 -20.74 11.94
C SER A 289 17.19 -21.14 12.18
N GLY A 290 17.79 -21.92 11.26
CA GLY A 290 19.13 -22.46 11.42
C GLY A 290 20.26 -21.51 11.02
N VAL A 291 20.15 -20.88 9.85
CA VAL A 291 21.17 -19.95 9.31
C VAL A 291 20.88 -18.49 9.72
N GLY A 292 19.62 -18.14 10.00
CA GLY A 292 19.21 -16.76 10.26
C GLY A 292 19.04 -15.94 8.99
N ALA A 293 18.76 -16.58 7.86
CA ALA A 293 18.47 -15.90 6.60
C ALA A 293 17.14 -15.14 6.71
N SER A 294 17.11 -13.89 6.24
CA SER A 294 15.88 -13.11 6.16
C SER A 294 14.92 -13.70 5.14
N CYS A 295 13.61 -13.58 5.38
CA CYS A 295 12.60 -13.83 4.35
C CYS A 295 12.92 -13.03 3.07
N ARG A 296 13.44 -11.80 3.20
CA ARG A 296 13.80 -10.95 2.04
C ARG A 296 14.95 -11.51 1.22
N THR A 297 15.81 -12.34 1.82
CA THR A 297 16.97 -12.92 1.14
C THR A 297 16.54 -13.76 -0.06
N CYS A 298 15.43 -14.48 0.07
CA CYS A 298 14.87 -15.29 -1.02
C CYS A 298 13.56 -14.75 -1.58
N HIS A 299 12.75 -14.00 -0.81
CA HIS A 299 11.42 -13.57 -1.25
C HIS A 299 11.31 -12.06 -1.46
N ASN A 300 10.57 -11.67 -2.49
CA ASN A 300 10.11 -10.29 -2.67
C ASN A 300 8.63 -10.19 -2.30
N PRO A 301 8.26 -9.42 -1.26
CA PRO A 301 6.88 -9.35 -0.79
C PRO A 301 5.91 -8.66 -1.77
N HIS A 302 6.38 -8.09 -2.87
CA HIS A 302 5.49 -7.57 -3.91
C HIS A 302 5.21 -8.63 -4.97
N GLY A 303 6.26 -9.24 -5.51
CA GLY A 303 6.17 -10.29 -6.52
C GLY A 303 7.50 -10.63 -7.15
N SER A 304 7.50 -11.67 -7.98
CA SER A 304 8.63 -12.13 -8.75
C SER A 304 8.23 -12.30 -10.20
N MET A 305 9.02 -11.69 -11.09
CA MET A 305 8.83 -11.77 -12.54
C MET A 305 9.35 -13.08 -13.13
N GLN A 306 10.09 -13.88 -12.37
CA GLN A 306 10.82 -15.05 -12.87
C GLN A 306 10.41 -16.36 -12.21
N TYR A 307 10.05 -16.33 -10.92
CA TYR A 307 9.87 -17.55 -10.14
C TYR A 307 8.54 -17.55 -9.37
N THR A 308 8.03 -18.75 -9.13
CA THR A 308 6.86 -18.97 -8.27
C THR A 308 7.22 -18.65 -6.80
N HIS A 309 6.21 -18.67 -5.92
CA HIS A 309 6.41 -18.52 -4.47
C HIS A 309 7.12 -17.25 -4.02
N LEU A 310 7.00 -16.15 -4.77
CA LEU A 310 7.65 -14.86 -4.50
C LEU A 310 9.18 -14.91 -4.51
N ILE A 311 9.79 -15.97 -5.05
CA ILE A 311 11.23 -16.16 -5.03
C ILE A 311 11.91 -15.11 -5.93
N ASP A 312 12.85 -14.37 -5.37
CA ASP A 312 13.61 -13.30 -6.00
C ASP A 312 15.09 -13.48 -5.63
N LEU A 313 15.87 -13.97 -6.60
CA LEU A 313 17.30 -14.25 -6.42
C LEU A 313 18.18 -13.00 -6.60
N ASN A 314 17.57 -11.82 -6.82
CA ASN A 314 18.29 -10.55 -6.92
C ASN A 314 18.61 -10.00 -5.51
N ASN A 315 19.50 -10.70 -4.80
CA ASN A 315 19.99 -10.29 -3.49
C ASN A 315 21.51 -10.40 -3.46
N ILE A 316 22.19 -9.44 -2.82
CA ILE A 316 23.65 -9.42 -2.72
C ILE A 316 24.24 -10.61 -1.94
N SER A 317 23.46 -11.24 -1.07
CA SER A 317 23.83 -12.48 -0.36
C SER A 317 23.79 -13.72 -1.26
N ILE A 318 23.24 -13.61 -2.47
CA ILE A 318 23.07 -14.70 -3.44
C ILE A 318 23.99 -14.47 -4.64
N SER A 319 24.69 -15.53 -5.04
CA SER A 319 25.57 -15.54 -6.21
C SER A 319 25.34 -16.81 -7.04
N PRO A 320 25.82 -16.87 -8.30
CA PRO A 320 25.74 -18.11 -9.08
C PRO A 320 26.42 -19.29 -8.38
N SER A 321 25.91 -20.49 -8.61
CA SER A 321 26.49 -21.73 -8.11
C SER A 321 27.88 -22.01 -8.71
N SER A 322 28.53 -23.07 -8.22
CA SER A 322 29.77 -23.61 -8.81
C SER A 322 29.63 -23.98 -10.30
N GLY A 323 28.42 -24.26 -10.76
CA GLY A 323 28.08 -24.50 -12.17
C GLY A 323 27.75 -23.23 -12.97
N PHE A 324 27.95 -22.04 -12.40
CA PHE A 324 27.58 -20.73 -12.96
C PHE A 324 26.08 -20.53 -13.23
N ALA A 325 25.23 -21.38 -12.66
CA ALA A 325 23.78 -21.22 -12.73
C ALA A 325 23.26 -20.39 -11.55
N LEU A 326 22.26 -19.54 -11.81
CA LEU A 326 21.49 -18.83 -10.79
C LEU A 326 20.01 -19.04 -11.07
N GLN A 327 19.42 -20.04 -10.43
CA GLN A 327 18.08 -20.52 -10.80
C GLN A 327 17.35 -21.21 -9.65
N PHE A 328 16.02 -21.05 -9.63
CA PHE A 328 15.10 -21.87 -8.86
C PHE A 328 14.22 -22.68 -9.82
N ASN A 329 14.13 -23.99 -9.58
CA ASN A 329 13.21 -24.90 -10.25
C ASN A 329 12.11 -25.32 -9.27
N ASP A 330 10.88 -24.96 -9.60
CA ASP A 330 9.69 -25.42 -8.88
C ASP A 330 9.35 -26.85 -9.34
N LEU A 331 9.39 -27.80 -8.40
CA LEU A 331 9.04 -29.20 -8.65
C LEU A 331 7.60 -29.53 -8.23
N GLY A 332 6.81 -28.54 -7.78
CA GLY A 332 5.46 -28.73 -7.29
C GLY A 332 5.41 -28.90 -5.77
N ASP A 333 4.51 -29.76 -5.28
CA ASP A 333 4.10 -29.89 -3.86
C ASP A 333 5.23 -29.74 -2.82
N ARG A 334 5.47 -28.49 -2.40
CA ARG A 334 6.51 -28.09 -1.43
C ARG A 334 7.90 -28.64 -1.79
N ALA A 335 8.19 -28.78 -3.08
CA ALA A 335 9.42 -29.33 -3.58
C ALA A 335 10.08 -28.40 -4.61
N GLY A 336 11.40 -28.30 -4.57
CA GLY A 336 12.13 -27.45 -5.49
C GLY A 336 13.63 -27.69 -5.47
N GLU A 337 14.30 -27.14 -6.48
CA GLU A 337 15.76 -27.17 -6.62
C GLU A 337 16.31 -25.76 -6.73
N CYS A 338 17.42 -25.48 -6.06
CA CYS A 338 18.15 -24.23 -6.19
C CYS A 338 19.53 -24.46 -6.80
N TYR A 339 19.88 -23.64 -7.79
CA TYR A 339 21.20 -23.52 -8.37
C TYR A 339 21.72 -22.14 -7.98
N LEU A 340 22.41 -22.03 -6.84
CA LEU A 340 22.94 -20.77 -6.30
C LEU A 340 24.01 -21.01 -5.24
N SER A 341 24.82 -20.01 -4.94
CA SER A 341 25.70 -19.99 -3.78
C SER A 341 25.27 -18.88 -2.82
N CYS A 342 25.06 -19.25 -1.56
CA CYS A 342 24.57 -18.36 -0.50
C CYS A 342 25.10 -18.81 0.88
N HIS A 343 25.48 -17.85 1.74
CA HIS A 343 26.07 -18.13 3.07
C HIS A 343 27.24 -19.13 3.06
N GLY A 344 28.08 -19.08 2.02
CA GLY A 344 29.23 -19.99 1.85
C GLY A 344 28.83 -21.45 1.55
N ARG A 345 27.57 -21.70 1.19
CA ARG A 345 27.06 -23.00 0.76
C ARG A 345 26.71 -22.94 -0.72
N ASP A 346 27.28 -23.85 -1.49
CA ASP A 346 26.92 -24.07 -2.89
C ASP A 346 25.71 -25.01 -3.00
N HIS A 347 24.72 -24.62 -3.79
CA HIS A 347 23.53 -25.41 -4.13
C HIS A 347 23.61 -25.68 -5.65
N ASN A 348 23.89 -26.93 -6.04
CA ASN A 348 24.07 -27.30 -7.45
C ASN A 348 23.77 -28.79 -7.74
N PRO A 349 22.51 -29.25 -7.68
CA PRO A 349 21.35 -28.55 -7.10
C PRO A 349 21.25 -28.73 -5.59
N GLY A 350 20.71 -27.73 -4.90
CA GLY A 350 20.13 -27.91 -3.57
C GLY A 350 18.68 -28.36 -3.71
N ILE A 351 18.39 -29.60 -3.32
CA ILE A 351 17.06 -30.22 -3.48
C ILE A 351 16.32 -30.19 -2.15
N TYR A 352 15.05 -29.76 -2.19
CA TYR A 352 14.17 -29.67 -1.04
C TYR A 352 12.79 -30.29 -1.33
N PRO A 353 12.20 -31.06 -0.40
CA PRO A 353 12.86 -31.61 0.78
C PRO A 353 14.04 -32.50 0.36
N SER A 354 15.09 -32.53 1.18
CA SER A 354 16.25 -33.36 0.87
C SER A 354 15.83 -34.83 0.95
N ASN A 355 15.93 -35.55 -0.18
CA ASN A 355 15.75 -37.00 -0.16
C ASN A 355 16.69 -37.57 0.90
N ALA A 356 16.16 -38.33 1.88
CA ALA A 356 16.92 -38.98 2.95
C ALA A 356 17.95 -40.02 2.45
N THR A 357 18.21 -40.10 1.14
CA THR A 357 19.06 -41.06 0.44
C THR A 357 20.13 -40.40 -0.44
N SER A 358 20.71 -39.29 0.01
CA SER A 358 22.03 -38.86 -0.46
C SER A 358 23.03 -38.86 0.70
N PRO A 359 24.02 -39.78 0.72
CA PRO A 359 24.97 -39.91 1.82
C PRO A 359 26.02 -38.80 1.74
N LEU A 360 25.71 -37.62 2.29
CA LEU A 360 26.74 -36.62 2.53
C LEU A 360 27.41 -36.87 3.89
N SER A 361 28.65 -37.35 3.81
CA SER A 361 29.71 -37.12 4.78
C SER A 361 29.57 -37.79 6.15
N ILE A 362 29.77 -39.11 6.17
CA ILE A 362 30.55 -39.73 7.26
C ILE A 362 32.00 -39.21 7.12
N GLN A 363 32.27 -37.97 7.53
CA GLN A 363 33.61 -37.46 7.79
C GLN A 363 33.53 -36.08 8.43
N ARG A 364 33.20 -36.06 9.73
CA ARG A 364 33.69 -35.08 10.74
C ARG A 364 32.93 -35.26 12.06
N ARG A 365 33.10 -36.43 12.68
CA ARG A 365 32.87 -36.59 14.13
C ARG A 365 33.66 -37.76 14.72
N LEU A 366 34.91 -37.91 14.28
CA LEU A 366 35.99 -38.51 15.06
C LEU A 366 37.16 -37.56 14.88
N LEU A 367 37.88 -37.27 15.97
CA LEU A 367 38.81 -36.14 16.17
C LEU A 367 38.17 -34.89 16.82
N LYS A 368 37.52 -35.10 17.97
CA LYS A 368 37.93 -34.36 19.18
C LYS A 368 38.15 -35.41 20.27
N LYS A 369 39.27 -35.24 20.96
CA LYS A 369 39.81 -36.08 22.04
C LYS A 369 38.79 -36.40 23.12
#